data_AF-A0A848P9X4-F1
#
_entry.id   AF-A0A848P9X4-F1
#
_cell.length_a   1.000
_cell.length_b   1.000
_cell.length_c   1.000
_cell.angle_alpha   90.00
_cell.angle_beta   90.00
_cell.angle_gamma   90.00
#
_symmetry.space_group_name_H-M   'P 1'
#
loop_
_entity.id
_entity.type
_entity.pdbx_description
1 polymer ?
#
loop_
_entity_poly.entity_id
_entity_poly.type
_entity_poly.pdbx_seq_one_letter_code
_entity_poly.pdbx_strand_id
1 'polypeptide(L)'
;MATEQQQIPAQQVQSAANGNNILQTTVQLVQRYWVRVTVTMNEENGQPRVASKLPYILVAQDGNLWTVLSTGVIASTGRTSFGIPGAGRYRAYVKEPTRTFQAGTAFEIPYHQLPTGQDSTREVQPWFEMEITATGNPQVFQVRQALPNTLGRAANLYPAASTAPHTLTQAHTSAATPLDLGNYRITNQLWSDVSRCYGISHAAVTSSTSRAALELIYGEQLTVFAQHGRRLELDGRTIEFEVGATAGGRQTLGFADNTHMTASECLRKAYPNVFDWWWQSMATLRLSNAIVSSTWRPHQGSTLHRYSLALDLKYLTGLVDISPTETASATIHLHVSQGNNNPANPQPPINASAQHARMLSKAFHRYLAEERASGRLGWLGGPWPLTRAQVGLSGNTSFIATDAGHIHHVHVTVGIDQS
;
A
#
# COMPACT_ATOMS: atom_id res chain seq x y z
N MET A 1 11.95 -4.67 20.49
CA MET A 1 12.33 -5.49 21.67
C MET A 1 12.85 -6.81 21.19
N ALA A 2 13.86 -7.34 21.88
CA ALA A 2 14.68 -8.47 21.46
C ALA A 2 13.91 -9.80 21.41
N THR A 3 14.06 -10.47 20.25
CA THR A 3 14.16 -11.93 20.03
C THR A 3 13.49 -12.87 21.02
N GLU A 4 12.36 -13.46 20.61
CA GLU A 4 12.15 -14.88 20.91
C GLU A 4 13.27 -15.65 20.19
N GLN A 5 14.27 -16.09 20.96
CA GLN A 5 15.12 -17.19 20.52
C GLN A 5 14.20 -18.40 20.36
N GLN A 6 13.71 -18.61 19.14
CA GLN A 6 13.04 -19.83 18.74
C GLN A 6 14.03 -20.96 19.02
N GLN A 7 13.73 -21.72 20.08
CA GLN A 7 14.59 -22.78 20.59
C GLN A 7 14.91 -23.74 19.44
N ILE A 8 16.20 -23.88 19.13
CA ILE A 8 16.67 -24.75 18.05
C ILE A 8 16.32 -26.19 18.48
N PRO A 9 15.53 -26.96 17.72
CA PRO A 9 15.36 -28.38 17.98
C PRO A 9 16.74 -29.03 17.93
N ALA A 10 17.09 -29.82 18.95
CA ALA A 10 18.38 -30.51 19.00
C ALA A 10 18.61 -31.33 17.72
N GLN A 11 19.84 -31.30 17.20
CA GLN A 11 20.26 -32.16 16.09
C GLN A 11 19.94 -33.62 16.44
N GLN A 12 19.05 -34.26 15.69
CA GLN A 12 18.82 -35.69 15.81
C GLN A 12 20.00 -36.40 15.14
N VAL A 13 20.89 -36.95 15.95
CA VAL A 13 21.98 -37.82 15.51
C VAL A 13 21.49 -39.26 15.66
N GLN A 14 21.37 -39.98 14.54
CA GLN A 14 21.12 -41.42 14.54
C GLN A 14 22.39 -42.13 14.11
N SER A 15 22.90 -43.01 14.98
CA SER A 15 24.02 -43.89 14.67
C SER A 15 23.49 -45.29 14.43
N ALA A 16 23.82 -45.87 13.27
CA ALA A 16 23.56 -47.27 12.98
C ALA A 16 24.85 -47.96 12.57
N ALA A 17 25.08 -49.18 13.07
CA ALA A 17 26.15 -50.03 12.57
C ALA A 17 25.74 -50.57 11.20
N ASN A 18 26.56 -50.37 10.17
CA ASN A 18 26.41 -51.15 8.93
C ASN A 18 27.14 -52.49 9.08
N GLY A 19 26.81 -53.46 8.23
CA GLY A 19 27.32 -54.84 8.27
C GLY A 19 28.84 -55.02 8.18
N ASN A 20 29.63 -53.94 8.06
CA ASN A 20 31.09 -53.94 7.99
C ASN A 20 31.77 -53.24 9.19
N ASN A 21 31.12 -53.07 10.34
CA ASN A 21 31.66 -52.38 11.53
C ASN A 21 32.06 -50.90 11.31
N ILE A 22 31.57 -50.25 10.26
CA ILE A 22 31.70 -48.81 10.08
C ILE A 22 30.51 -48.14 10.78
N LEU A 23 30.80 -47.31 11.78
CA LEU A 23 29.83 -46.43 12.41
C LEU A 23 29.39 -45.37 11.39
N GLN A 24 28.17 -45.50 10.88
CA GLN A 24 27.55 -44.45 10.09
C GLN A 24 26.75 -43.55 11.03
N THR A 25 27.21 -42.32 11.18
CA THR A 25 26.51 -41.27 11.93
C THR A 25 25.71 -40.44 10.94
N THR A 26 24.39 -40.55 10.97
CA THR A 26 23.50 -39.67 10.22
C THR A 26 23.17 -38.47 11.08
N VAL A 27 23.66 -37.30 10.67
CA VAL A 27 23.31 -36.01 11.29
C VAL A 27 22.23 -35.36 10.45
N GLN A 28 21.03 -35.16 11.01
CA GLN A 28 20.05 -34.28 10.38
C GLN A 28 20.39 -32.82 10.70
N LEU A 29 20.80 -32.08 9.67
CA LEU A 29 20.96 -30.63 9.74
C LEU A 29 19.65 -29.97 9.30
N VAL A 30 19.05 -29.16 10.17
CA VAL A 30 17.94 -28.28 9.77
C VAL A 30 18.54 -27.12 8.99
N GLN A 31 18.64 -27.27 7.66
CA GLN A 31 19.13 -26.21 6.79
C GLN A 31 18.00 -25.23 6.48
N ARG A 32 18.28 -23.92 6.62
CA ARG A 32 17.35 -22.85 6.25
C ARG A 32 17.81 -22.23 4.95
N TYR A 33 16.91 -22.12 3.98
CA TYR A 33 17.20 -21.53 2.67
C TYR A 33 16.55 -20.17 2.55
N TRP A 34 17.28 -19.23 1.98
CA TRP A 34 16.82 -17.85 1.82
C TRP A 34 16.98 -17.48 0.35
N VAL A 35 15.99 -16.82 -0.21
CA VAL A 35 16.11 -16.15 -1.51
C VAL A 35 16.09 -14.65 -1.29
N ARG A 36 16.72 -13.91 -2.19
CA ARG A 36 16.69 -12.46 -2.24
C ARG A 36 16.20 -11.99 -3.59
N VAL A 37 15.39 -10.94 -3.58
CA VAL A 37 14.97 -10.23 -4.79
C VAL A 37 15.15 -8.73 -4.57
N THR A 38 15.54 -8.01 -5.63
CA THR A 38 15.52 -6.55 -5.66
C THR A 38 14.29 -6.10 -6.43
N VAL A 39 13.35 -5.45 -5.75
CA VAL A 39 12.07 -5.05 -6.35
C VAL A 39 12.16 -3.61 -6.86
N THR A 40 11.77 -3.43 -8.12
CA THR A 40 11.74 -2.12 -8.78
C THR A 40 10.36 -1.85 -9.39
N MET A 41 10.10 -0.59 -9.72
CA MET A 41 8.87 -0.08 -10.34
C MET A 41 9.20 1.04 -11.32
N ASN A 42 8.21 1.53 -12.05
CA ASN A 42 8.40 2.65 -12.98
C ASN A 42 8.16 3.99 -12.30
N GLU A 43 9.04 4.96 -12.57
CA GLU A 43 8.71 6.37 -12.42
C GLU A 43 7.75 6.85 -13.52
N GLU A 44 7.18 8.03 -13.35
CA GLU A 44 6.30 8.65 -14.35
C GLU A 44 6.99 8.86 -15.70
N ASN A 45 8.32 9.05 -15.70
CA ASN A 45 9.16 9.18 -16.91
C ASN A 45 9.56 7.81 -17.53
N GLY A 46 9.08 6.69 -16.98
CA GLY A 46 9.38 5.33 -17.44
C GLY A 46 10.70 4.72 -16.91
N GLN A 47 11.51 5.47 -16.16
CA GLN A 47 12.75 4.97 -15.57
C GLN A 47 12.47 4.03 -14.39
N PRO A 48 13.32 3.01 -14.16
CA PRO A 48 13.16 2.13 -13.02
C PRO A 48 13.60 2.82 -11.72
N ARG A 49 12.81 2.64 -10.66
CA ARG A 49 13.13 3.05 -9.28
C ARG A 49 12.90 1.89 -8.31
N VAL A 50 13.64 1.86 -7.21
CA VAL A 50 13.45 0.86 -6.15
C VAL A 50 12.07 0.97 -5.51
N ALA A 51 11.40 -0.17 -5.34
CA ALA A 51 10.09 -0.26 -4.67
C ALA A 51 10.30 -0.40 -3.14
N SER A 52 10.86 0.64 -2.52
CA SER A 52 11.13 0.62 -1.07
C SER A 52 9.84 0.67 -0.25
N LYS A 53 9.85 0.11 0.95
CA LYS A 53 8.76 0.19 1.95
C LYS A 53 7.44 -0.44 1.50
N LEU A 54 7.44 -1.27 0.46
CA LEU A 54 6.28 -2.07 0.09
C LEU A 54 6.08 -3.17 1.14
N PRO A 55 4.95 -3.22 1.83
CA PRO A 55 4.69 -4.26 2.81
C PRO A 55 4.09 -5.49 2.16
N TYR A 56 4.49 -6.65 2.65
CA TYR A 56 4.13 -7.91 2.04
C TYR A 56 3.71 -8.98 3.06
N ILE A 57 2.98 -9.95 2.53
CA ILE A 57 2.68 -11.23 3.17
C ILE A 57 3.26 -12.30 2.26
N LEU A 58 4.13 -13.16 2.78
CA LEU A 58 4.63 -14.33 2.08
C LEU A 58 3.79 -15.53 2.49
N VAL A 59 3.28 -16.26 1.50
CA VAL A 59 2.49 -17.47 1.70
C VAL A 59 3.12 -18.65 0.95
N ALA A 60 2.93 -19.84 1.47
CA ALA A 60 3.30 -21.10 0.84
C ALA A 60 2.07 -21.95 0.54
N GLN A 61 2.12 -22.68 -0.55
CA GLN A 61 1.08 -23.63 -0.93
C GLN A 61 1.37 -25.01 -0.33
N ASP A 62 0.38 -25.59 0.33
CA ASP A 62 0.34 -27.00 0.74
C ASP A 62 -0.95 -27.63 0.19
N GLY A 63 -0.81 -28.48 -0.84
CA GLY A 63 -1.94 -28.95 -1.63
C GLY A 63 -2.76 -27.80 -2.22
N ASN A 64 -4.03 -27.69 -1.83
CA ASN A 64 -4.94 -26.61 -2.25
C ASN A 64 -5.01 -25.44 -1.25
N LEU A 65 -4.29 -25.51 -0.13
CA LEU A 65 -4.32 -24.50 0.93
C LEU A 65 -3.10 -23.59 0.84
N TRP A 66 -3.30 -22.32 1.16
CA TRP A 66 -2.22 -21.36 1.31
C TRP A 66 -2.05 -21.04 2.79
N THR A 67 -0.80 -21.01 3.26
CA THR A 67 -0.46 -20.73 4.65
C THR A 67 0.48 -19.54 4.71
N VAL A 68 0.23 -18.63 5.65
CA VAL A 68 1.10 -17.49 5.92
C VAL A 68 2.43 -17.99 6.47
N LEU A 69 3.54 -17.67 5.80
CA LEU A 69 4.88 -17.92 6.31
C LEU A 69 5.41 -16.74 7.11
N SER A 70 5.27 -15.54 6.56
CA SER A 70 5.83 -14.33 7.16
C SER A 70 5.12 -13.08 6.65
N THR A 71 5.29 -11.99 7.39
CA THR A 71 5.00 -10.64 6.89
C THR A 71 6.24 -9.79 7.03
N GLY A 72 6.36 -8.76 6.20
CA GLY A 72 7.51 -7.87 6.25
C GLY A 72 7.33 -6.65 5.38
N VAL A 73 8.41 -5.89 5.24
CA VAL A 73 8.46 -4.63 4.51
C VAL A 73 9.74 -4.62 3.67
N ILE A 74 9.63 -4.28 2.39
CA ILE A 74 10.81 -4.19 1.52
C ILE A 74 11.73 -3.07 2.02
N ALA A 75 13.02 -3.36 2.12
CA ALA A 75 14.01 -2.41 2.61
C ALA A 75 14.08 -1.13 1.74
N SER A 76 14.70 -0.07 2.28
CA SER A 76 14.96 1.18 1.54
C SER A 76 15.73 0.98 0.24
N THR A 77 16.54 -0.08 0.16
CA THR A 77 17.30 -0.48 -1.03
C THR A 77 16.47 -1.22 -2.09
N GLY A 78 15.18 -1.45 -1.85
CA GLY A 78 14.32 -2.29 -2.69
C GLY A 78 14.56 -3.80 -2.51
N ARG A 79 15.50 -4.19 -1.64
CA ARG A 79 15.84 -5.59 -1.38
C ARG A 79 14.90 -6.20 -0.34
N THR A 80 14.50 -7.43 -0.58
CA THR A 80 13.85 -8.26 0.43
C THR A 80 14.34 -9.70 0.33
N SER A 81 14.30 -10.41 1.46
CA SER A 81 14.70 -11.81 1.54
C SER A 81 13.57 -12.64 2.12
N PHE A 82 13.35 -13.82 1.54
CA PHE A 82 12.32 -14.75 1.94
C PHE A 82 12.95 -16.03 2.47
N GLY A 83 12.55 -16.43 3.67
CA GLY A 83 12.85 -17.76 4.18
C GLY A 83 12.02 -18.81 3.44
N ILE A 84 12.67 -19.88 3.01
CA ILE A 84 12.08 -21.00 2.28
C ILE A 84 12.25 -22.26 3.14
N PRO A 85 11.15 -22.85 3.62
CA PRO A 85 11.19 -24.08 4.41
C PRO A 85 11.47 -25.33 3.56
N GLY A 86 11.23 -25.31 2.24
CA GLY A 86 11.50 -26.44 1.37
C GLY A 86 11.00 -26.27 -0.07
N ALA A 87 10.78 -27.38 -0.77
CA ALA A 87 10.14 -27.36 -2.09
C ALA A 87 8.67 -26.94 -1.98
N GLY A 88 8.14 -26.34 -3.04
CA GLY A 88 6.75 -25.88 -3.10
C GLY A 88 6.59 -24.59 -3.89
N ARG A 89 5.36 -24.06 -3.88
CA ARG A 89 5.00 -22.79 -4.50
C ARG A 89 4.82 -21.71 -3.45
N TYR A 90 5.35 -20.53 -3.74
CA TYR A 90 5.35 -19.39 -2.83
C TYR A 90 4.86 -18.14 -3.53
N ARG A 91 4.06 -17.35 -2.82
CA ARG A 91 3.51 -16.08 -3.32
C ARG A 91 3.74 -14.97 -2.30
N ALA A 92 4.06 -13.77 -2.79
CA ALA A 92 4.08 -12.57 -1.99
C ALA A 92 2.96 -11.62 -2.45
N TYR A 93 2.11 -11.23 -1.52
CA TYR A 93 1.00 -10.28 -1.73
C TYR A 93 1.31 -8.96 -1.06
N VAL A 94 0.67 -7.88 -1.53
CA VAL A 94 0.75 -6.60 -0.82
C VAL A 94 -0.08 -6.71 0.45
N LYS A 95 0.53 -6.40 1.59
CA LYS A 95 -0.18 -6.44 2.88
C LYS A 95 -1.16 -5.28 2.94
N GLU A 96 -2.40 -5.54 3.30
CA GLU A 96 -3.35 -4.46 3.61
C GLU A 96 -2.99 -3.80 4.96
N PRO A 97 -3.06 -2.46 5.07
CA PRO A 97 -2.57 -1.69 6.23
C PRO A 97 -3.22 -2.03 7.57
N THR A 98 -4.49 -2.40 7.53
CA THR A 98 -5.31 -2.71 8.71
C THR A 98 -5.33 -4.20 9.03
N ARG A 99 -4.76 -5.05 8.17
CA ARG A 99 -4.81 -6.50 8.33
C ARG A 99 -3.52 -7.02 8.96
N THR A 100 -3.68 -7.77 10.05
CA THR A 100 -2.62 -8.54 10.68
C THR A 100 -2.69 -9.99 10.21
N PHE A 101 -1.54 -10.59 9.96
CA PHE A 101 -1.43 -11.99 9.56
C PHE A 101 -0.42 -12.65 10.49
N GLN A 102 -0.77 -13.84 10.99
CA GLN A 102 0.09 -14.64 11.86
C GLN A 102 0.71 -15.77 11.04
N ALA A 103 1.99 -16.07 11.28
CA ALA A 103 2.63 -17.21 10.61
C ALA A 103 1.95 -18.52 11.03
N GLY A 104 1.79 -19.44 10.08
CA GLY A 104 1.12 -20.72 10.26
C GLY A 104 -0.39 -20.71 10.08
N THR A 105 -1.02 -19.54 9.90
CA THR A 105 -2.47 -19.47 9.65
C THR A 105 -2.80 -19.65 8.18
N ALA A 106 -4.00 -20.16 7.89
CA ALA A 106 -4.54 -20.18 6.53
C ALA A 106 -4.60 -18.77 5.94
N PHE A 107 -4.32 -18.67 4.64
CA PHE A 107 -4.44 -17.46 3.85
C PHE A 107 -5.45 -17.70 2.73
N GLU A 108 -6.54 -16.94 2.74
CA GLU A 108 -7.49 -16.94 1.64
C GLU A 108 -7.00 -15.98 0.56
N ILE A 109 -6.87 -16.48 -0.67
CA ILE A 109 -6.54 -15.63 -1.81
C ILE A 109 -7.72 -14.67 -2.03
N PRO A 110 -7.51 -13.35 -1.91
CA PRO A 110 -8.60 -12.41 -2.11
C PRO A 110 -8.90 -12.28 -3.60
N TYR A 111 -10.16 -12.00 -3.92
CA TYR A 111 -10.61 -11.62 -5.25
C TYR A 111 -10.89 -10.11 -5.32
N HIS A 112 -10.75 -9.53 -6.52
CA HIS A 112 -11.26 -8.18 -6.76
C HIS A 112 -12.77 -8.19 -6.64
N GLN A 113 -13.37 -7.17 -6.04
CA GLN A 113 -14.81 -7.08 -5.88
C GLN A 113 -15.46 -6.27 -7.01
N LEU A 114 -16.64 -6.71 -7.42
CA LEU A 114 -17.57 -5.93 -8.24
C LEU A 114 -18.20 -4.80 -7.42
N PRO A 115 -18.85 -3.80 -8.04
CA PRO A 115 -19.50 -2.71 -7.29
C PRO A 115 -20.52 -3.20 -6.26
N THR A 116 -21.21 -4.31 -6.56
CA THR A 116 -22.15 -4.99 -5.66
C THR A 116 -21.49 -5.58 -4.41
N GLY A 117 -20.16 -5.64 -4.38
CA GLY A 117 -19.37 -6.24 -3.30
C GLY A 117 -19.16 -7.75 -3.42
N GLN A 118 -19.73 -8.40 -4.44
CA GLN A 118 -19.40 -9.79 -4.72
C GLN A 118 -17.99 -9.91 -5.28
N ASP A 119 -17.31 -11.00 -4.94
CA ASP A 119 -16.03 -11.34 -5.53
C ASP A 119 -16.19 -11.58 -7.04
N SER A 120 -15.27 -11.01 -7.82
CA SER A 120 -15.17 -11.26 -9.25
C SER A 120 -14.50 -12.61 -9.51
N THR A 121 -14.40 -13.00 -10.79
CA THR A 121 -13.62 -14.18 -11.21
C THR A 121 -12.11 -13.93 -11.21
N ARG A 122 -11.64 -12.74 -10.80
CA ARG A 122 -10.24 -12.32 -10.85
C ARG A 122 -9.64 -12.27 -9.45
N GLU A 123 -8.69 -13.16 -9.20
CA GLU A 123 -7.86 -13.15 -7.99
C GLU A 123 -6.99 -11.90 -7.94
N VAL A 124 -6.86 -11.28 -6.77
CA VAL A 124 -5.80 -10.30 -6.55
C VAL A 124 -4.47 -11.00 -6.83
N GLN A 125 -3.64 -10.40 -7.69
CA GLN A 125 -2.38 -11.04 -8.08
C GLN A 125 -1.35 -10.94 -6.96
N PRO A 126 -0.48 -11.96 -6.78
CA PRO A 126 0.73 -11.77 -6.03
C PRO A 126 1.65 -10.81 -6.80
N TRP A 127 2.36 -9.94 -6.08
CA TRP A 127 3.37 -9.10 -6.73
C TRP A 127 4.64 -9.89 -7.03
N PHE A 128 4.84 -11.04 -6.39
CA PHE A 128 5.94 -11.96 -6.68
C PHE A 128 5.50 -13.41 -6.47
N GLU A 129 5.93 -14.29 -7.36
CA GLU A 129 5.65 -15.72 -7.27
C GLU A 129 6.90 -16.53 -7.63
N MET A 130 7.13 -17.61 -6.90
CA MET A 130 8.21 -18.54 -7.18
C MET A 130 7.79 -19.99 -6.95
N GLU A 131 8.41 -20.89 -7.69
CA GLU A 131 8.29 -22.33 -7.56
C GLU A 131 9.67 -22.91 -7.25
N ILE A 132 9.70 -23.85 -6.31
CA ILE A 132 10.92 -24.49 -5.85
C ILE A 132 10.73 -26.00 -5.95
N THR A 133 11.57 -26.64 -6.74
CA THR A 133 11.61 -28.10 -6.85
C THR A 133 12.86 -28.64 -6.17
N ALA A 134 12.72 -29.77 -5.47
CA ALA A 134 13.85 -30.47 -4.86
C ALA A 134 14.20 -31.70 -5.71
N THR A 135 15.48 -31.90 -6.00
CA THR A 135 15.99 -33.06 -6.73
C THR A 135 17.24 -33.63 -6.06
N GLY A 136 17.52 -34.92 -6.28
CA GLY A 136 18.77 -35.57 -5.85
C GLY A 136 18.87 -35.92 -4.36
N ASN A 137 19.99 -36.59 -4.02
CA ASN A 137 20.45 -36.87 -2.67
C ASN A 137 21.99 -36.66 -2.62
N PRO A 138 22.52 -35.60 -1.99
CA PRO A 138 21.82 -34.59 -1.19
C PRO A 138 20.84 -33.73 -2.00
N GLN A 139 19.83 -33.16 -1.33
CA GLN A 139 18.81 -32.34 -1.96
C GLN A 139 19.41 -31.08 -2.59
N VAL A 140 19.08 -30.86 -3.86
CA VAL A 140 19.33 -29.65 -4.63
C VAL A 140 18.00 -28.96 -4.87
N PHE A 141 17.89 -27.68 -4.52
CA PHE A 141 16.69 -26.91 -4.84
C PHE A 141 16.88 -26.12 -6.13
N GLN A 142 15.92 -26.21 -7.04
CA GLN A 142 15.84 -25.37 -8.23
C GLN A 142 14.74 -24.34 -8.02
N VAL A 143 15.11 -23.06 -8.05
CA VAL A 143 14.18 -21.94 -7.84
C VAL A 143 13.86 -21.31 -9.19
N ARG A 144 12.57 -21.16 -9.49
CA ARG A 144 12.07 -20.50 -10.70
C ARG A 144 11.11 -19.38 -10.30
N GLN A 145 11.29 -18.20 -10.90
CA GLN A 145 10.28 -17.14 -10.83
C GLN A 145 9.09 -17.51 -11.72
N ALA A 146 7.88 -17.51 -11.16
CA ALA A 146 6.67 -17.79 -11.90
C ALA A 146 5.99 -16.48 -12.30
N LEU A 147 5.37 -16.48 -13.50
CA LEU A 147 4.44 -15.41 -13.84
C LEU A 147 3.22 -15.50 -12.92
N PRO A 148 2.68 -14.36 -12.45
CA PRO A 148 1.32 -14.33 -11.91
C PRO A 148 0.35 -14.92 -12.94
N ASN A 149 -0.82 -15.42 -12.52
CA ASN A 149 -1.86 -16.04 -13.37
C ASN A 149 -2.43 -15.12 -14.48
N THR A 150 -1.86 -13.91 -14.63
CA THR A 150 -2.16 -12.84 -15.59
C THR A 150 -3.61 -12.40 -15.68
N LEU A 151 -4.50 -12.97 -14.87
CA LEU A 151 -5.96 -12.76 -14.92
C LEU A 151 -6.55 -13.02 -16.31
N GLY A 152 -5.96 -13.94 -17.07
CA GLY A 152 -6.35 -14.19 -18.47
C GLY A 152 -5.95 -13.07 -19.43
N ARG A 153 -5.05 -12.17 -19.02
CA ARG A 153 -4.53 -11.06 -19.84
C ARG A 153 -3.19 -11.42 -20.47
N ALA A 154 -2.80 -10.63 -21.47
CA ALA A 154 -1.58 -10.87 -22.24
C ALA A 154 -0.32 -10.80 -21.34
N ALA A 155 0.55 -11.81 -21.46
CA ALA A 155 1.72 -11.98 -20.61
C ALA A 155 2.73 -10.82 -20.73
N ASN A 156 2.78 -10.11 -21.86
CA ASN A 156 3.66 -8.95 -22.09
C ASN A 156 3.30 -7.73 -21.22
N LEU A 157 2.15 -7.73 -20.54
CA LEU A 157 1.78 -6.70 -19.57
C LEU A 157 2.45 -6.91 -18.20
N TYR A 158 3.10 -8.06 -17.99
CA TYR A 158 3.67 -8.49 -16.73
C TYR A 158 5.20 -8.60 -16.81
N PRO A 159 5.90 -8.68 -15.67
CA PRO A 159 7.35 -8.84 -15.64
C PRO A 159 7.72 -10.16 -16.32
N ALA A 160 8.73 -10.18 -17.19
CA ALA A 160 9.16 -11.41 -17.84
C ALA A 160 9.58 -12.46 -16.81
N ALA A 161 9.10 -13.70 -16.94
CA ALA A 161 9.60 -14.79 -16.11
C ALA A 161 11.09 -15.02 -16.40
N SER A 162 11.91 -15.09 -15.36
CA SER A 162 13.24 -15.69 -15.48
C SER A 162 13.06 -17.17 -15.81
N THR A 163 13.47 -17.58 -17.02
CA THR A 163 13.37 -18.97 -17.47
C THR A 163 14.54 -19.83 -16.99
N ALA A 164 15.63 -19.22 -16.53
CA ALA A 164 16.79 -19.94 -16.01
C ALA A 164 16.54 -20.33 -14.53
N PRO A 165 16.54 -21.62 -14.19
CA PRO A 165 16.42 -22.04 -12.80
C PRO A 165 17.68 -21.64 -12.04
N HIS A 166 17.50 -21.10 -10.83
CA HIS A 166 18.60 -20.82 -9.92
C HIS A 166 18.80 -22.03 -9.02
N THR A 167 20.01 -22.59 -9.04
CA THR A 167 20.34 -23.77 -8.24
C THR A 167 20.82 -23.37 -6.86
N LEU A 168 20.21 -23.95 -5.83
CA LEU A 168 20.63 -23.86 -4.44
C LEU A 168 21.28 -25.19 -4.05
N THR A 169 22.62 -25.25 -4.17
CA THR A 169 23.40 -26.50 -4.14
C THR A 169 24.26 -26.72 -2.89
N GLN A 170 24.38 -25.80 -1.93
CA GLN A 170 25.48 -25.92 -0.95
C GLN A 170 25.07 -25.88 0.52
N ALA A 171 25.62 -26.85 1.26
CA ALA A 171 25.90 -26.76 2.68
C ALA A 171 26.70 -25.49 2.95
N HIS A 172 26.11 -24.52 3.65
CA HIS A 172 26.83 -23.31 4.00
C HIS A 172 27.81 -23.62 5.14
N THR A 173 29.12 -23.56 4.86
CA THR A 173 30.19 -23.59 5.89
C THR A 173 30.41 -22.22 6.55
N SER A 174 29.66 -21.20 6.11
CA SER A 174 29.64 -19.83 6.63
C SER A 174 28.18 -19.33 6.77
N ALA A 175 27.95 -18.12 7.27
CA ALA A 175 26.60 -17.58 7.46
C ALA A 175 25.77 -17.64 6.16
N ALA A 176 24.56 -18.18 6.24
CA ALA A 176 23.68 -18.42 5.09
C ALA A 176 23.55 -17.17 4.20
N THR A 177 24.06 -17.25 2.97
CA THR A 177 23.92 -16.17 1.99
C THR A 177 22.68 -16.44 1.14
N PRO A 178 21.70 -15.52 1.07
CA PRO A 178 20.50 -15.72 0.28
C PRO A 178 20.83 -15.89 -1.21
N LEU A 179 20.14 -16.82 -1.88
CA LEU A 179 20.19 -16.98 -3.33
C LEU A 179 19.58 -15.74 -3.98
N ASP A 180 20.40 -14.99 -4.73
CA ASP A 180 19.94 -13.79 -5.42
C ASP A 180 19.21 -14.14 -6.71
N LEU A 181 17.92 -13.82 -6.78
CA LEU A 181 17.08 -14.00 -7.96
C LEU A 181 17.09 -12.76 -8.86
N GLY A 182 17.87 -11.73 -8.51
CA GLY A 182 18.06 -10.52 -9.29
C GLY A 182 16.95 -9.49 -9.13
N ASN A 183 16.75 -8.71 -10.20
CA ASN A 183 15.79 -7.60 -10.22
C ASN A 183 14.41 -8.08 -10.67
N TYR A 184 13.37 -7.76 -9.89
CA TYR A 184 11.98 -7.98 -10.24
C TYR A 184 11.26 -6.64 -10.40
N ARG A 185 10.83 -6.33 -11.62
CA ARG A 185 10.21 -5.03 -11.96
C ARG A 185 8.70 -5.15 -11.99
N ILE A 186 7.99 -4.53 -11.05
CA ILE A 186 6.52 -4.48 -11.04
C ILE A 186 6.04 -3.52 -12.15
N THR A 187 5.27 -4.03 -13.11
CA THR A 187 4.69 -3.23 -14.20
C THR A 187 3.48 -2.42 -13.72
N ASN A 188 3.06 -1.41 -14.48
CA ASN A 188 1.85 -0.64 -14.16
C ASN A 188 0.60 -1.53 -14.10
N GLN A 189 0.49 -2.50 -15.02
CA GLN A 189 -0.63 -3.44 -15.00
C GLN A 189 -0.58 -4.34 -13.76
N LEU A 190 0.59 -4.89 -13.42
CA LEU A 190 0.74 -5.69 -12.20
C LEU A 190 0.41 -4.87 -10.95
N TRP A 191 0.78 -3.59 -10.88
CA TRP A 191 0.36 -2.71 -9.78
C TRP A 191 -1.16 -2.62 -9.65
N SER A 192 -1.87 -2.54 -10.76
CA SER A 192 -3.33 -2.58 -10.75
C SER A 192 -3.85 -3.92 -10.24
N ASP A 193 -3.19 -5.03 -10.52
CA ASP A 193 -3.74 -6.36 -10.23
C ASP A 193 -3.39 -6.87 -8.84
N VAL A 194 -2.27 -6.40 -8.29
CA VAL A 194 -1.96 -6.58 -6.87
C VAL A 194 -2.85 -5.68 -6.00
N SER A 195 -3.32 -4.56 -6.60
CA SER A 195 -4.45 -3.64 -6.36
C SER A 195 -5.87 -4.18 -6.09
N ARG A 196 -6.22 -4.74 -4.93
CA ARG A 196 -7.61 -5.13 -4.63
C ARG A 196 -8.57 -3.96 -4.91
N CYS A 197 -9.64 -4.28 -5.64
CA CYS A 197 -10.77 -3.39 -5.87
C CYS A 197 -11.87 -3.77 -4.88
N TYR A 198 -12.46 -2.80 -4.19
CA TYR A 198 -13.47 -3.04 -3.15
C TYR A 198 -14.88 -2.73 -3.65
N GLY A 199 -15.90 -3.31 -3.02
CA GLY A 199 -17.32 -3.03 -3.31
C GLY A 199 -18.13 -2.76 -2.05
N ILE A 200 -19.43 -2.50 -2.22
CA ILE A 200 -20.30 -2.03 -1.12
C ILE A 200 -20.48 -3.01 0.04
N SER A 201 -20.26 -4.31 -0.18
CA SER A 201 -20.38 -5.33 0.87
C SER A 201 -19.16 -5.40 1.80
N HIS A 202 -18.07 -4.70 1.48
CA HIS A 202 -16.85 -4.72 2.27
C HIS A 202 -17.15 -4.34 3.73
N ALA A 203 -16.58 -5.06 4.70
CA ALA A 203 -16.91 -4.88 6.13
C ALA A 203 -16.76 -3.43 6.60
N ALA A 204 -15.69 -2.75 6.18
CA ALA A 204 -15.48 -1.33 6.50
C ALA A 204 -16.49 -0.37 5.86
N VAL A 205 -17.15 -0.75 4.76
CA VAL A 205 -18.26 0.03 4.18
C VAL A 205 -19.53 -0.21 5.01
N THR A 206 -19.87 -1.47 5.26
CA THR A 206 -21.13 -1.85 5.90
C THR A 206 -21.19 -1.46 7.37
N SER A 207 -20.05 -1.42 8.08
CA SER A 207 -19.96 -1.03 9.48
C SER A 207 -19.73 0.47 9.71
N SER A 208 -19.51 1.26 8.66
CA SER A 208 -19.17 2.68 8.79
C SER A 208 -20.41 3.54 9.07
N THR A 209 -20.26 4.58 9.90
CA THR A 209 -21.28 5.62 10.07
C THR A 209 -21.45 6.51 8.83
N SER A 210 -20.46 6.51 7.93
CA SER A 210 -20.44 7.20 6.64
C SER A 210 -20.96 6.32 5.50
N ARG A 211 -21.64 5.22 5.81
CA ARG A 211 -22.05 4.17 4.85
C ARG A 211 -22.70 4.73 3.58
N ALA A 212 -23.61 5.69 3.67
CA ALA A 212 -24.26 6.27 2.50
C ALA A 212 -23.27 6.90 1.50
N ALA A 213 -22.28 7.65 2.00
CA ALA A 213 -21.22 8.22 1.15
C ALA A 213 -20.35 7.12 0.53
N LEU A 214 -20.00 6.10 1.32
CA LEU A 214 -19.17 4.98 0.86
C LEU A 214 -19.89 4.12 -0.17
N GLU A 215 -21.19 3.86 -0.02
CA GLU A 215 -21.99 3.12 -1.00
C GLU A 215 -22.06 3.86 -2.34
N LEU A 216 -22.08 5.19 -2.34
CA LEU A 216 -22.01 5.98 -3.59
C LEU A 216 -20.64 5.84 -4.29
N ILE A 217 -19.55 5.84 -3.53
CA ILE A 217 -18.19 5.67 -4.08
C ILE A 217 -17.98 4.22 -4.56
N TYR A 218 -18.20 3.24 -3.68
CA TYR A 218 -17.93 1.82 -3.93
C TYR A 218 -19.00 1.12 -4.78
N GLY A 219 -20.19 1.70 -4.89
CA GLY A 219 -21.23 1.26 -5.81
C GLY A 219 -21.14 1.91 -7.19
N GLU A 220 -20.13 2.75 -7.43
CA GLU A 220 -19.92 3.50 -8.69
C GLU A 220 -21.06 4.46 -9.06
N GLN A 221 -21.72 5.06 -8.06
CA GLN A 221 -22.90 5.92 -8.23
C GLN A 221 -22.58 7.42 -8.15
N LEU A 222 -21.31 7.79 -8.30
CA LEU A 222 -20.87 9.19 -8.30
C LEU A 222 -21.29 9.91 -9.58
N THR A 223 -21.66 11.18 -9.46
CA THR A 223 -22.05 12.02 -10.59
C THR A 223 -20.83 12.33 -11.46
N VAL A 224 -21.01 12.27 -12.78
CA VAL A 224 -19.98 12.69 -13.75
C VAL A 224 -20.07 14.21 -13.93
N PHE A 225 -19.00 14.94 -13.64
CA PHE A 225 -18.93 16.39 -13.87
C PHE A 225 -17.91 16.80 -14.95
N ALA A 226 -17.06 15.86 -15.37
CA ALA A 226 -16.12 15.98 -16.48
C ALA A 226 -15.86 14.58 -17.07
N GLN A 227 -15.28 14.47 -18.28
CA GLN A 227 -15.05 13.19 -18.99
C GLN A 227 -14.50 12.07 -18.09
N HIS A 228 -13.62 12.43 -17.15
CA HIS A 228 -13.13 11.52 -16.11
C HIS A 228 -13.19 12.09 -14.68
N GLY A 229 -13.95 13.16 -14.48
CA GLY A 229 -14.22 13.71 -13.15
C GLY A 229 -15.40 12.99 -12.50
N ARG A 230 -15.33 12.77 -11.19
CA ARG A 230 -16.43 12.22 -10.38
C ARG A 230 -16.72 13.12 -9.19
N ARG A 231 -18.00 13.32 -8.89
CA ARG A 231 -18.44 14.15 -7.77
C ARG A 231 -19.30 13.32 -6.82
N LEU A 232 -18.95 13.35 -5.54
CA LEU A 232 -19.83 12.98 -4.45
C LEU A 232 -20.46 14.25 -3.90
N GLU A 233 -21.78 14.28 -3.79
CA GLU A 233 -22.52 15.36 -3.12
C GLU A 233 -23.53 14.70 -2.17
N LEU A 234 -23.35 14.93 -0.86
CA LEU A 234 -24.19 14.34 0.18
C LEU A 234 -24.12 15.18 1.45
N ASP A 235 -25.24 15.37 2.14
CA ASP A 235 -25.33 16.11 3.41
C ASP A 235 -24.67 17.50 3.39
N GLY A 236 -24.85 18.26 2.30
CA GLY A 236 -24.28 19.59 2.14
C GLY A 236 -22.75 19.62 1.99
N ARG A 237 -22.13 18.47 1.73
CA ARG A 237 -20.68 18.32 1.49
C ARG A 237 -20.44 17.78 0.09
N THR A 238 -19.39 18.29 -0.54
CA THR A 238 -18.97 17.90 -1.89
C THR A 238 -17.53 17.41 -1.89
N ILE A 239 -17.28 16.27 -2.53
CA ILE A 239 -15.92 15.84 -2.91
C ILE A 239 -15.85 15.77 -4.43
N GLU A 240 -14.94 16.53 -5.01
CA GLU A 240 -14.62 16.48 -6.43
C GLU A 240 -13.34 15.70 -6.66
N PHE A 241 -13.45 14.59 -7.39
CA PHE A 241 -12.33 13.84 -7.92
C PHE A 241 -12.02 14.36 -9.32
N GLU A 242 -10.96 15.17 -9.45
CA GLU A 242 -10.53 15.74 -10.73
C GLU A 242 -10.08 14.64 -11.71
N VAL A 243 -9.84 15.02 -12.98
CA VAL A 243 -9.32 14.07 -13.99
C VAL A 243 -8.00 13.42 -13.56
N GLY A 244 -7.15 14.13 -12.80
CA GLY A 244 -5.93 13.55 -12.21
C GLY A 244 -6.22 12.45 -11.19
N ALA A 245 -7.41 12.50 -10.55
CA ALA A 245 -7.76 11.67 -9.40
C ALA A 245 -7.64 10.17 -9.66
N THR A 246 -7.89 9.79 -10.92
CA THR A 246 -7.97 8.40 -11.36
C THR A 246 -6.97 8.08 -12.49
N ALA A 247 -6.08 9.02 -12.83
CA ALA A 247 -5.22 8.90 -14.02
C ALA A 247 -4.31 7.67 -13.99
N GLY A 248 -3.78 7.30 -12.82
CA GLY A 248 -2.93 6.12 -12.66
C GLY A 248 -3.63 4.81 -13.00
N GLY A 249 -4.93 4.67 -12.70
CA GLY A 249 -5.73 3.45 -12.95
C GLY A 249 -6.22 3.33 -14.37
N ARG A 250 -6.56 4.46 -15.00
CA ARG A 250 -7.10 4.48 -16.37
C ARG A 250 -6.11 4.02 -17.44
N GLN A 251 -4.81 3.96 -17.13
CA GLN A 251 -3.79 3.39 -18.02
C GLN A 251 -3.70 1.85 -17.94
N THR A 252 -4.57 1.22 -17.13
CA THR A 252 -4.57 -0.22 -16.87
C THR A 252 -5.93 -0.83 -17.20
N LEU A 253 -5.97 -2.15 -17.36
CA LEU A 253 -7.20 -2.89 -17.65
C LEU A 253 -8.06 -3.06 -16.39
N GLY A 254 -9.37 -2.89 -16.53
CA GLY A 254 -10.38 -3.08 -15.48
C GLY A 254 -10.62 -4.55 -15.13
N PHE A 255 -11.48 -4.83 -14.14
CA PHE A 255 -11.76 -6.18 -13.64
C PHE A 255 -13.10 -6.75 -14.12
N ALA A 256 -14.04 -5.88 -14.53
CA ALA A 256 -15.29 -6.32 -15.15
C ALA A 256 -15.04 -6.91 -16.55
N ASP A 257 -14.10 -6.33 -17.30
CA ASP A 257 -13.69 -6.78 -18.63
C ASP A 257 -12.20 -6.50 -18.90
N ASN A 258 -11.75 -6.63 -20.16
CA ASN A 258 -10.38 -6.29 -20.57
C ASN A 258 -10.29 -4.91 -21.25
N THR A 259 -11.21 -3.99 -20.93
CA THR A 259 -11.14 -2.59 -21.35
C THR A 259 -10.40 -1.74 -20.31
N HIS A 260 -10.09 -0.49 -20.65
CA HIS A 260 -9.49 0.44 -19.70
C HIS A 260 -10.39 0.66 -18.49
N MET A 261 -9.79 0.61 -17.31
CA MET A 261 -10.46 0.84 -16.05
C MET A 261 -11.22 2.17 -16.06
N THR A 262 -12.47 2.16 -15.60
CA THR A 262 -13.27 3.39 -15.50
C THR A 262 -12.78 4.28 -14.36
N ALA A 263 -13.12 5.57 -14.40
CA ALA A 263 -12.78 6.47 -13.30
C ALA A 263 -13.44 6.03 -11.97
N SER A 264 -14.66 5.50 -12.02
CA SER A 264 -15.36 4.99 -10.84
C SER A 264 -14.66 3.74 -10.27
N GLU A 265 -14.28 2.80 -11.13
CA GLU A 265 -13.54 1.59 -10.71
C GLU A 265 -12.17 1.93 -10.10
N CYS A 266 -11.47 2.93 -10.65
CA CYS A 266 -10.21 3.39 -10.09
C CYS A 266 -10.34 3.88 -8.64
N LEU A 267 -11.41 4.63 -8.33
CA LEU A 267 -11.66 5.15 -6.98
C LEU A 267 -11.85 4.02 -5.98
N ARG A 268 -12.47 2.91 -6.40
CA ARG A 268 -12.70 1.71 -5.57
C ARG A 268 -11.44 0.95 -5.19
N LYS A 269 -10.27 1.35 -5.70
CA LYS A 269 -8.97 0.77 -5.32
C LYS A 269 -8.40 1.42 -4.06
N ALA A 270 -8.91 2.58 -3.66
CA ALA A 270 -8.63 3.13 -2.33
C ALA A 270 -9.34 2.28 -1.27
N TYR A 271 -8.67 2.00 -0.16
CA TYR A 271 -9.22 1.22 0.94
C TYR A 271 -10.38 1.97 1.62
N PRO A 272 -11.51 1.32 1.97
CA PRO A 272 -12.69 2.01 2.51
C PRO A 272 -12.45 2.93 3.71
N ASN A 273 -11.53 2.55 4.61
CA ASN A 273 -11.22 3.39 5.78
C ASN A 273 -10.64 4.76 5.39
N VAL A 274 -10.07 4.91 4.19
CA VAL A 274 -9.51 6.18 3.72
C VAL A 274 -10.63 7.17 3.42
N PHE A 275 -11.61 6.77 2.63
CA PHE A 275 -12.77 7.61 2.33
C PHE A 275 -13.67 7.80 3.55
N ASP A 276 -13.79 6.78 4.41
CA ASP A 276 -14.53 6.90 5.66
C ASP A 276 -13.90 7.95 6.58
N TRP A 277 -12.59 7.82 6.84
CA TRP A 277 -11.85 8.81 7.62
C TRP A 277 -11.96 10.21 7.01
N TRP A 278 -11.84 10.33 5.69
CA TRP A 278 -11.91 11.64 5.04
C TRP A 278 -13.30 12.27 5.16
N TRP A 279 -14.36 11.50 4.95
CA TRP A 279 -15.73 11.97 5.09
C TRP A 279 -16.04 12.45 6.52
N GLN A 280 -15.58 11.71 7.53
CA GLN A 280 -15.69 12.10 8.94
C GLN A 280 -14.86 13.35 9.27
N SER A 281 -13.66 13.45 8.69
CA SER A 281 -12.78 14.60 8.86
C SER A 281 -13.38 15.87 8.29
N MET A 282 -14.05 15.80 7.13
CA MET A 282 -14.78 16.93 6.56
C MET A 282 -15.88 17.44 7.50
N ALA A 283 -16.64 16.55 8.15
CA ALA A 283 -17.63 16.97 9.14
C ALA A 283 -16.97 17.64 10.35
N THR A 284 -15.93 17.01 10.91
CA THR A 284 -15.20 17.50 12.09
C THR A 284 -14.59 18.88 11.86
N LEU A 285 -14.06 19.11 10.65
CA LEU A 285 -13.42 20.37 10.24
C LEU A 285 -14.41 21.37 9.60
N ARG A 286 -15.72 21.06 9.58
CA ARG A 286 -16.75 21.89 8.95
C ARG A 286 -16.43 22.28 7.51
N LEU A 287 -15.87 21.32 6.77
CA LEU A 287 -15.57 21.46 5.34
C LEU A 287 -16.82 21.18 4.52
N SER A 288 -17.16 22.09 3.62
CA SER A 288 -18.24 21.92 2.65
C SER A 288 -17.76 21.40 1.31
N ASN A 289 -16.50 21.63 0.94
CA ASN A 289 -15.96 21.17 -0.33
C ASN A 289 -14.51 20.68 -0.21
N ALA A 290 -14.19 19.63 -0.95
CA ALA A 290 -12.84 19.10 -1.10
C ALA A 290 -12.57 18.75 -2.56
N ILE A 291 -11.40 19.17 -3.08
CA ILE A 291 -10.91 18.77 -4.39
C ILE A 291 -9.75 17.81 -4.21
N VAL A 292 -9.92 16.62 -4.78
CA VAL A 292 -8.99 15.50 -4.75
C VAL A 292 -8.36 15.32 -6.12
N SER A 293 -7.04 15.44 -6.20
CA SER A 293 -6.27 15.30 -7.44
C SER A 293 -5.70 13.90 -7.66
N SER A 294 -5.78 13.01 -6.66
CA SER A 294 -5.41 11.59 -6.72
C SER A 294 -6.01 10.79 -5.57
N THR A 295 -6.39 9.53 -5.85
CA THR A 295 -7.03 8.60 -4.87
C THR A 295 -6.41 7.20 -4.89
N TRP A 296 -5.82 6.84 -6.02
CA TRP A 296 -5.03 5.64 -6.20
C TRP A 296 -3.99 5.94 -7.28
N ARG A 297 -2.72 5.72 -6.96
CA ARG A 297 -1.65 5.69 -7.94
C ARG A 297 -0.99 4.31 -7.89
N PRO A 298 -0.71 3.67 -9.04
CA PRO A 298 0.40 2.72 -9.05
C PRO A 298 1.62 3.49 -8.54
N HIS A 299 2.50 2.88 -7.74
CA HIS A 299 3.65 3.57 -7.16
C HIS A 299 4.58 4.15 -8.26
N GLN A 300 4.23 5.32 -8.79
CA GLN A 300 4.94 6.11 -9.77
C GLN A 300 5.35 7.41 -9.06
N GLY A 301 6.63 7.74 -9.10
CA GLY A 301 7.17 8.97 -8.52
C GLY A 301 7.43 8.96 -7.00
N SER A 302 6.69 8.18 -6.19
CA SER A 302 6.91 8.11 -4.74
C SER A 302 6.70 6.71 -4.15
N THR A 303 7.69 6.23 -3.40
CA THR A 303 7.61 5.00 -2.59
C THR A 303 6.83 5.20 -1.28
N LEU A 304 6.36 6.42 -1.02
CA LEU A 304 5.63 6.80 0.18
C LEU A 304 4.12 6.94 -0.05
N HIS A 305 3.69 7.00 -1.32
CA HIS A 305 2.28 6.84 -1.71
C HIS A 305 1.88 5.38 -1.46
N ARG A 306 1.54 5.06 -0.21
CA ARG A 306 1.24 3.69 0.17
C ARG A 306 0.08 3.16 -0.67
N TYR A 307 0.28 1.95 -1.16
CA TYR A 307 -0.71 1.14 -1.84
C TYR A 307 -2.12 1.32 -1.26
N SER A 308 -3.09 1.65 -2.12
CA SER A 308 -4.52 1.77 -1.78
C SER A 308 -4.87 2.74 -0.64
N LEU A 309 -4.00 3.69 -0.29
CA LEU A 309 -4.21 4.49 0.91
C LEU A 309 -4.17 6.01 0.73
N ALA A 310 -3.78 6.55 -0.41
CA ALA A 310 -3.47 7.98 -0.52
C ALA A 310 -4.61 8.82 -1.10
N LEU A 311 -5.02 9.87 -0.38
CA LEU A 311 -5.76 11.00 -0.95
C LEU A 311 -4.83 12.20 -1.13
N ASP A 312 -4.77 12.71 -2.35
CA ASP A 312 -4.04 13.91 -2.71
C ASP A 312 -5.01 15.10 -2.69
N LEU A 313 -4.98 15.88 -1.61
CA LEU A 313 -5.90 16.99 -1.35
C LEU A 313 -5.33 18.31 -1.90
N LYS A 314 -6.08 18.97 -2.78
CA LYS A 314 -5.64 20.16 -3.51
C LYS A 314 -6.28 21.45 -3.01
N TYR A 315 -7.61 21.45 -2.85
CA TYR A 315 -8.40 22.58 -2.36
C TYR A 315 -9.37 22.13 -1.30
N LEU A 316 -9.55 22.93 -0.26
CA LEU A 316 -10.56 22.71 0.76
C LEU A 316 -11.31 24.01 1.00
N THR A 317 -12.63 23.93 1.09
CA THR A 317 -13.49 25.04 1.51
C THR A 317 -14.24 24.62 2.76
N GLY A 318 -14.27 25.49 3.77
CA GLY A 318 -14.95 25.23 5.03
C GLY A 318 -15.23 26.48 5.83
N LEU A 319 -15.84 26.30 6.99
CA LEU A 319 -16.17 27.38 7.91
C LEU A 319 -15.09 27.55 8.99
N VAL A 320 -14.78 28.80 9.33
CA VAL A 320 -13.93 29.17 10.47
C VAL A 320 -14.69 30.09 11.40
N ASP A 321 -14.45 29.94 12.71
CA ASP A 321 -15.01 30.81 13.73
C ASP A 321 -14.18 32.09 13.81
N ILE A 322 -14.78 33.22 13.45
CA ILE A 322 -14.16 34.55 13.59
C ILE A 322 -14.32 35.04 15.03
N SER A 323 -15.48 34.74 15.62
CA SER A 323 -15.84 35.06 17.00
C SER A 323 -16.81 33.98 17.53
N PRO A 324 -17.20 34.00 18.82
CA PRO A 324 -18.15 33.03 19.37
C PRO A 324 -19.52 32.98 18.67
N THR A 325 -19.91 34.03 17.95
CA THR A 325 -21.21 34.13 17.28
C THR A 325 -21.11 34.31 15.77
N GLU A 326 -19.90 34.39 15.21
CA GLU A 326 -19.68 34.70 13.80
C GLU A 326 -18.74 33.70 13.14
N THR A 327 -19.16 33.23 11.97
CA THR A 327 -18.41 32.27 11.16
C THR A 327 -18.22 32.80 9.76
N ALA A 328 -17.07 32.54 9.14
CA ALA A 328 -16.85 32.85 7.73
C ALA A 328 -16.46 31.61 6.94
N SER A 329 -16.82 31.60 5.65
CA SER A 329 -16.30 30.64 4.69
C SER A 329 -14.89 31.02 4.28
N ALA A 330 -14.01 30.02 4.19
CA ALA A 330 -12.64 30.17 3.76
C ALA A 330 -12.26 29.03 2.82
N THR A 331 -11.41 29.34 1.84
CA THR A 331 -10.83 28.34 0.94
C THR A 331 -9.33 28.33 1.13
N ILE A 332 -8.75 27.14 1.27
CA ILE A 332 -7.31 26.93 1.32
C ILE A 332 -6.83 26.15 0.10
N HIS A 333 -5.67 26.56 -0.38
CA HIS A 333 -4.96 25.96 -1.50
C HIS A 333 -3.73 25.25 -0.91
N LEU A 334 -3.60 23.96 -1.15
CA LEU A 334 -2.56 23.11 -0.54
C LEU A 334 -1.32 22.96 -1.44
N HIS A 335 -1.09 23.91 -2.35
CA HIS A 335 -0.01 23.86 -3.35
C HIS A 335 1.10 24.90 -3.09
N VAL A 336 2.38 24.49 -3.02
CA VAL A 336 3.51 25.40 -2.72
C VAL A 336 3.61 26.54 -3.71
N SER A 337 3.44 26.28 -5.01
CA SER A 337 3.65 27.34 -6.02
C SER A 337 2.49 28.33 -6.16
N GLN A 338 1.38 28.15 -5.41
CA GLN A 338 0.16 28.95 -5.59
C GLN A 338 -0.44 29.51 -4.27
N GLY A 339 0.29 29.67 -3.15
CA GLY A 339 -0.39 30.15 -1.93
C GLY A 339 0.39 30.78 -0.78
N ASN A 340 -0.23 31.82 -0.19
CA ASN A 340 0.08 32.49 1.09
C ASN A 340 -0.57 31.80 2.32
N ASN A 341 -1.07 30.57 2.15
CA ASN A 341 -1.91 29.84 3.11
C ASN A 341 -1.15 28.85 3.99
N ASN A 342 0.20 28.92 3.98
CA ASN A 342 1.03 28.14 4.88
C ASN A 342 0.63 28.43 6.34
N PRO A 343 0.37 27.40 7.17
CA PRO A 343 -0.06 27.58 8.55
C PRO A 343 0.98 28.26 9.46
N ALA A 344 2.25 28.37 9.04
CA ALA A 344 3.39 28.79 9.86
C ALA A 344 4.01 30.17 9.52
N ASN A 345 3.56 30.89 8.49
CA ASN A 345 4.26 32.12 8.05
C ASN A 345 3.89 33.38 8.89
N PRO A 346 4.88 34.11 9.45
CA PRO A 346 4.66 35.42 10.05
C PRO A 346 4.62 36.46 8.93
N GLN A 347 3.43 36.81 8.45
CA GLN A 347 3.27 37.91 7.49
C GLN A 347 2.13 38.82 7.95
N PRO A 348 2.48 39.98 8.54
CA PRO A 348 1.62 41.15 8.60
C PRO A 348 1.95 42.14 7.46
N PRO A 349 0.95 42.86 6.93
CA PRO A 349 -0.50 42.72 7.14
C PRO A 349 -1.15 41.81 6.09
N ILE A 350 -2.16 41.04 6.49
CA ILE A 350 -3.03 40.24 5.60
C ILE A 350 -4.48 40.72 5.73
N ASN A 351 -5.23 40.70 4.62
CA ASN A 351 -6.66 40.99 4.64
C ASN A 351 -7.47 39.87 5.33
N ALA A 352 -8.74 40.15 5.66
CA ALA A 352 -9.62 39.21 6.38
C ALA A 352 -9.76 37.85 5.66
N SER A 353 -9.88 37.84 4.34
CA SER A 353 -9.97 36.60 3.54
C SER A 353 -8.73 35.71 3.72
N ALA A 354 -7.53 36.30 3.63
CA ALA A 354 -6.28 35.59 3.89
C ALA A 354 -6.13 35.15 5.34
N GLN A 355 -6.69 35.90 6.29
CA GLN A 355 -6.72 35.51 7.71
C GLN A 355 -7.59 34.27 7.92
N HIS A 356 -8.81 34.27 7.37
CA HIS A 356 -9.73 33.12 7.48
C HIS A 356 -9.14 31.87 6.82
N ALA A 357 -8.50 32.02 5.64
CA ALA A 357 -7.79 30.92 4.99
C ALA A 357 -6.65 30.36 5.86
N ARG A 358 -5.88 31.22 6.54
CA ARG A 358 -4.85 30.75 7.49
C ARG A 358 -5.44 30.04 8.69
N MET A 359 -6.56 30.51 9.23
CA MET A 359 -7.26 29.84 10.34
C MET A 359 -7.70 28.44 9.93
N LEU A 360 -8.31 28.29 8.75
CA LEU A 360 -8.71 26.99 8.21
C LEU A 360 -7.49 26.08 7.98
N SER A 361 -6.42 26.63 7.39
CA SER A 361 -5.18 25.91 7.15
C SER A 361 -4.58 25.39 8.46
N LYS A 362 -4.50 26.24 9.49
CA LYS A 362 -3.98 25.84 10.81
C LYS A 362 -4.85 24.77 11.47
N ALA A 363 -6.18 24.91 11.42
CA ALA A 363 -7.11 23.92 11.96
C ALA A 363 -6.95 22.56 11.27
N PHE A 364 -6.93 22.54 9.94
CA PHE A 364 -6.74 21.34 9.14
C PHE A 364 -5.40 20.64 9.45
N HIS A 365 -4.27 21.36 9.41
CA HIS A 365 -2.97 20.75 9.65
C HIS A 365 -2.77 20.34 11.12
N ARG A 366 -3.38 21.05 12.08
CA ARG A 366 -3.41 20.62 13.49
C ARG A 366 -4.16 19.29 13.63
N TYR A 367 -5.33 19.16 13.01
CA TYR A 367 -6.11 17.92 13.03
C TYR A 367 -5.32 16.74 12.44
N LEU A 368 -4.61 16.94 11.32
CA LEU A 368 -3.72 15.89 10.78
C LEU A 368 -2.62 15.49 11.76
N ALA A 369 -2.03 16.45 12.48
CA ALA A 369 -1.00 16.17 13.47
C ALA A 369 -1.54 15.37 14.67
N GLU A 370 -2.75 15.69 15.13
CA GLU A 370 -3.46 14.97 16.20
C GLU A 370 -3.82 13.54 15.75
N GLU A 371 -4.38 13.37 14.55
CA GLU A 371 -4.72 12.06 13.99
C GLU A 371 -3.50 11.20 13.68
N ARG A 372 -2.36 11.81 13.32
CA ARG A 372 -1.07 11.09 13.23
C ARG A 372 -0.56 10.69 14.61
N ALA A 373 -0.70 11.56 15.61
CA ALA A 373 -0.28 11.25 16.98
C ALA A 373 -1.10 10.13 17.63
N SER A 374 -2.38 10.03 17.30
CA SER A 374 -3.27 8.94 17.74
C SER A 374 -3.06 7.64 16.97
N GLY A 375 -2.26 7.66 15.90
CA GLY A 375 -1.98 6.52 15.06
C GLY A 375 -3.06 6.20 14.02
N ARG A 376 -4.10 7.02 13.90
CA ARG A 376 -5.11 6.86 12.85
C ARG A 376 -4.54 7.11 11.47
N LEU A 377 -3.65 8.09 11.35
CA LEU A 377 -2.93 8.38 10.12
C LEU A 377 -1.58 7.67 10.07
N GLY A 378 -1.26 7.16 8.90
CA GLY A 378 0.02 6.58 8.54
C GLY A 378 1.01 7.65 8.12
N TRP A 379 1.61 7.48 6.95
CA TRP A 379 2.50 8.48 6.40
C TRP A 379 1.71 9.70 5.88
N LEU A 380 2.24 10.90 6.13
CA LEU A 380 1.70 12.14 5.61
C LEU A 380 2.76 12.91 4.83
N GLY A 381 2.38 13.33 3.65
CA GLY A 381 3.17 14.18 2.77
C GLY A 381 2.52 15.52 2.59
N GLY A 382 3.31 16.53 2.28
CA GLY A 382 2.71 17.82 2.02
C GLY A 382 3.64 18.86 1.41
N PRO A 383 3.03 19.96 0.95
CA PRO A 383 3.72 21.12 0.38
C PRO A 383 4.79 21.68 1.31
N TRP A 384 4.58 21.60 2.63
CA TRP A 384 5.44 22.24 3.62
C TRP A 384 5.88 21.22 4.67
N PRO A 385 7.16 21.21 5.07
CA PRO A 385 7.59 20.41 6.21
C PRO A 385 7.00 21.05 7.48
N LEU A 386 6.20 20.28 8.23
CA LEU A 386 5.51 20.76 9.42
C LEU A 386 5.79 19.87 10.63
N THR A 387 6.04 20.52 11.75
CA THR A 387 6.19 19.96 13.08
C THR A 387 4.94 20.25 13.92
N ARG A 388 4.74 19.46 14.98
CA ARG A 388 3.64 19.66 15.94
C ARG A 388 3.57 21.09 16.49
N ALA A 389 4.71 21.67 16.87
CA ALA A 389 4.80 23.05 17.36
C ALA A 389 4.30 24.08 16.34
N GLN A 390 4.60 23.91 15.05
CA GLN A 390 4.19 24.86 14.00
C GLN A 390 2.67 24.94 13.81
N VAL A 391 1.93 23.93 14.25
CA VAL A 391 0.46 23.91 14.21
C VAL A 391 -0.18 24.10 15.59
N GLY A 392 0.61 24.44 16.61
CA GLY A 392 0.12 24.76 17.95
C GLY A 392 -0.07 23.55 18.87
N LEU A 393 0.63 22.45 18.63
CA LEU A 393 0.72 21.28 19.52
C LEU A 393 2.06 21.24 20.25
N SER A 394 2.15 20.45 21.31
CA SER A 394 3.41 20.27 22.05
C SER A 394 4.43 19.42 21.27
N GLY A 395 5.68 19.87 21.25
CA GLY A 395 6.83 19.14 20.71
C GLY A 395 7.20 19.52 19.27
N ASN A 396 8.44 19.21 18.87
CA ASN A 396 9.01 19.57 17.56
C ASN A 396 9.07 18.37 16.59
N THR A 397 8.33 17.30 16.86
CA THR A 397 8.28 16.13 15.98
C THR A 397 7.65 16.51 14.64
N SER A 398 8.35 16.24 13.55
CA SER A 398 7.82 16.38 12.18
C SER A 398 6.68 15.40 11.97
N PHE A 399 5.57 15.88 11.40
CA PHE A 399 4.41 15.05 11.05
C PHE A 399 4.05 15.15 9.57
N ILE A 400 4.42 16.25 8.88
CA ILE A 400 4.39 16.34 7.42
C ILE A 400 5.82 16.30 6.89
N ALA A 401 6.10 15.32 6.03
CA ALA A 401 7.33 15.26 5.26
C ALA A 401 7.13 15.86 3.85
N THR A 402 8.20 16.42 3.28
CA THR A 402 8.18 17.04 1.95
C THR A 402 9.37 16.51 1.14
N ASP A 403 9.14 16.17 -0.12
CA ASP A 403 10.16 15.83 -1.12
C ASP A 403 9.70 16.27 -2.52
N ALA A 404 10.48 15.99 -3.56
CA ALA A 404 10.16 16.38 -4.93
C ALA A 404 8.77 15.93 -5.43
N GLY A 405 8.19 14.87 -4.87
CA GLY A 405 6.84 14.39 -5.21
C GLY A 405 5.73 15.08 -4.40
N HIS A 406 5.99 15.42 -3.13
CA HIS A 406 4.95 15.88 -2.21
C HIS A 406 4.86 17.41 -2.05
N ILE A 407 5.69 18.19 -2.75
CA ILE A 407 5.71 19.67 -2.65
C ILE A 407 4.45 20.35 -3.21
N HIS A 408 3.46 19.61 -3.72
CA HIS A 408 2.34 20.19 -4.46
C HIS A 408 0.97 20.05 -3.77
N HIS A 409 0.79 19.11 -2.85
CA HIS A 409 -0.51 18.85 -2.22
C HIS A 409 -0.32 18.04 -0.94
N VAL A 410 -1.37 17.98 -0.11
CA VAL A 410 -1.33 17.14 1.10
C VAL A 410 -1.73 15.72 0.74
N HIS A 411 -0.89 14.76 1.13
CA HIS A 411 -1.11 13.34 0.95
C HIS A 411 -1.51 12.73 2.28
N VAL A 412 -2.66 12.07 2.31
CA VAL A 412 -3.15 11.41 3.52
C VAL A 412 -3.21 9.91 3.34
N THR A 413 -2.64 9.16 4.29
CA THR A 413 -2.78 7.70 4.38
C THR A 413 -3.33 7.28 5.74
N VAL A 414 -4.23 6.31 5.77
CA VAL A 414 -4.85 5.79 7.02
C VAL A 414 -4.16 4.48 7.44
N GLY A 415 -3.93 4.31 8.74
CA GLY A 415 -3.30 3.13 9.36
C GLY A 415 -1.88 3.39 9.87
N ILE A 416 -1.61 2.94 11.10
CA ILE A 416 -0.45 3.37 11.92
C ILE A 416 0.90 3.19 11.26
N ASP A 417 1.20 2.01 10.72
CA ASP A 417 2.45 1.78 10.02
C ASP A 417 2.48 0.39 9.41
N GLN A 418 3.03 0.33 8.20
CA GLN A 418 3.54 -0.89 7.60
C GLN A 418 5.07 -0.76 7.51
N SER A 419 5.69 -0.23 8.57
CA SER A 419 7.13 0.05 8.68
C SER A 419 7.89 -1.11 9.32
#